data_AF-A0A8I6X699-F1
#
_entry.id   AF-A0A8I6X699-F1
#
_cell.length_a   1.000
_cell.length_b   1.000
_cell.length_c   1.000
_cell.angle_alpha   90.00
_cell.angle_beta   90.00
_cell.angle_gamma   90.00
#
_symmetry.space_group_name_H-M   'P 1'
#
loop_
_entity.id
_entity.type
_entity.pdbx_description
1 polymer ?
#
loop_
_entity_poly.entity_id
_entity_poly.type
_entity_poly.pdbx_seq_one_letter_code
_entity_poly.pdbx_strand_id
1 'polypeptide(L)'
;MSTSKINKEMKNEEMYFHDMDFNFYENPDTIVDQYFHGKEGDLPLYCVLHDTKPLRCVASKGSDTGRRFYGCAVKRYLLKLWKFLHKGNSERHEQKEEISKLKRDIKQLNLKLMNLERQKKQIDIDHKELKSIHACLQGAFQNIEEERDDTKLDRDFLEEEVNMRKGNKKKMETVISGLVEKGCANRYELLTINEILEE
;
A
#
# COMPACT_ATOMS: atom_id res chain seq x y z
N MET A 1 -11.26 29.34 2.05
CA MET A 1 -9.88 29.76 1.73
C MET A 1 -9.13 28.48 1.36
N SER A 2 -8.65 28.21 0.15
CA SER A 2 -7.96 29.08 -0.80
C SER A 2 -8.12 28.53 -2.22
N THR A 3 -8.99 29.16 -3.00
CA THR A 3 -9.09 29.00 -4.46
C THR A 3 -8.02 29.81 -5.22
N SER A 4 -7.03 30.37 -4.50
CA SER A 4 -6.04 31.31 -5.07
C SER A 4 -4.79 30.67 -5.67
N LYS A 5 -4.60 29.34 -5.59
CA LYS A 5 -3.40 28.67 -6.12
C LYS A 5 -3.55 28.03 -7.50
N ILE A 6 -4.77 27.72 -7.94
CA ILE A 6 -5.01 27.04 -9.23
C ILE A 6 -5.03 28.03 -10.41
N ASN A 7 -5.33 29.32 -10.17
CA ASN A 7 -5.33 30.36 -11.21
C ASN A 7 -3.94 30.94 -11.54
N LYS A 8 -2.86 30.46 -10.93
CA LYS A 8 -1.49 30.93 -11.22
C LYS A 8 -0.75 30.08 -12.24
N GLU A 9 -1.17 28.84 -12.49
CA GLU A 9 -0.45 27.93 -13.39
C GLU A 9 -0.95 27.95 -14.84
N MET A 10 -2.12 28.57 -15.11
CA MET A 10 -2.65 28.71 -16.48
C MET A 10 -2.27 30.04 -17.16
N LYS A 11 -1.45 30.89 -16.53
CA LYS A 11 -0.99 32.17 -17.11
C LYS A 11 0.39 32.11 -17.78
N ASN A 12 1.04 30.95 -17.79
CA ASN A 12 2.40 30.81 -18.32
C ASN A 12 2.46 30.28 -19.76
N GLU A 13 1.31 30.04 -20.43
CA GLU A 13 1.30 29.61 -21.83
C GLU A 13 1.20 30.78 -22.84
N GLU A 14 1.15 32.04 -22.38
CA GLU A 14 1.13 33.22 -23.26
C GLU A 14 2.51 33.88 -23.49
N MET A 15 3.61 33.36 -22.92
CA MET A 15 4.82 34.17 -22.74
C MET A 15 6.14 33.62 -23.30
N TYR A 16 6.13 33.01 -24.49
CA TYR A 16 7.39 32.77 -25.24
C TYR A 16 7.33 33.15 -26.72
N PHE A 17 6.51 34.15 -27.09
CA PHE A 17 6.67 34.81 -28.39
C PHE A 17 7.68 35.99 -28.33
N HIS A 18 7.96 36.50 -27.12
CA HIS A 18 8.86 37.65 -26.90
C HIS A 18 10.35 37.27 -26.81
N ASP A 19 10.68 35.99 -26.62
CA ASP A 19 12.09 35.52 -26.52
C ASP A 19 12.65 35.03 -27.87
N MET A 20 11.92 35.23 -28.97
CA MET A 20 12.53 35.15 -30.29
C MET A 20 13.16 36.49 -30.58
N ASP A 21 14.44 36.58 -30.21
CA ASP A 21 15.34 37.68 -30.50
C ASP A 21 15.18 38.10 -31.97
N PHE A 22 14.41 39.17 -32.22
CA PHE A 22 14.29 39.79 -33.55
C PHE A 22 15.64 40.35 -34.02
N ASN A 23 16.65 40.38 -33.15
CA ASN A 23 18.02 40.76 -33.48
C ASN A 23 18.81 39.66 -34.22
N PHE A 24 18.28 38.44 -34.37
CA PHE A 24 18.87 37.47 -35.32
C PHE A 24 18.63 37.85 -36.80
N TYR A 25 17.90 38.95 -37.04
CA TYR A 25 17.88 39.68 -38.29
C TYR A 25 19.08 40.64 -38.43
N GLU A 26 20.18 40.47 -37.71
CA GLU A 26 21.44 41.06 -38.16
C GLU A 26 21.99 40.30 -39.37
N ASN A 27 22.39 41.10 -40.34
CA ASN A 27 22.87 40.72 -41.66
C ASN A 27 23.96 39.64 -41.53
N PRO A 28 23.88 38.45 -42.17
CA PRO A 28 25.11 37.70 -42.39
C PRO A 28 25.94 38.55 -43.36
N ASP A 29 27.02 39.17 -42.87
CA ASP A 29 27.89 40.15 -43.55
C ASP A 29 27.71 40.21 -45.09
N THR A 30 26.67 40.89 -45.55
CA THR A 30 26.50 41.11 -46.99
C THR A 30 27.33 42.32 -47.34
N ILE A 31 28.55 42.07 -47.82
CA ILE A 31 29.38 43.13 -48.39
C ILE A 31 28.64 43.67 -49.61
N VAL A 32 28.32 44.97 -49.60
CA VAL A 32 27.78 45.67 -50.76
C VAL A 32 28.84 45.62 -51.86
N ASP A 33 28.51 45.01 -53.00
CA ASP A 33 29.41 44.89 -54.13
C ASP A 33 29.62 46.29 -54.74
N GLN A 34 30.80 46.89 -54.51
CA GLN A 34 31.14 48.24 -54.96
C GLN A 34 31.14 48.40 -56.49
N TYR A 35 31.14 47.29 -57.24
CA TYR A 35 31.07 47.27 -58.69
C TYR A 35 29.65 47.02 -59.22
N PHE A 36 28.63 47.11 -58.37
CA PHE A 36 27.25 46.99 -58.78
C PHE A 36 26.78 48.25 -59.53
N HIS A 37 26.39 48.09 -60.79
CA HIS A 37 25.86 49.17 -61.64
C HIS A 37 24.38 49.00 -62.02
N GLY A 38 23.65 48.10 -61.33
CA GLY A 38 22.23 47.89 -61.57
C GLY A 38 21.38 49.00 -60.95
N LYS A 39 20.29 49.40 -61.62
CA LYS A 39 19.23 50.21 -60.99
C LYS A 39 18.24 49.28 -60.28
N GLU A 40 17.77 49.70 -59.11
CA GLU A 40 16.62 49.08 -58.46
C GLU A 40 15.45 49.11 -59.46
N GLY A 41 14.93 47.94 -59.84
CA GLY A 41 13.80 47.86 -60.76
C GLY A 41 12.53 48.26 -60.02
N ASP A 42 11.70 49.11 -60.62
CA ASP A 42 10.45 49.62 -60.03
C ASP A 42 9.36 48.56 -59.76
N LEU A 43 9.63 47.26 -60.03
CA LEU A 43 8.70 46.18 -59.69
C LEU A 43 8.95 45.68 -58.26
N PRO A 44 7.90 45.57 -57.43
CA PRO A 44 8.04 44.94 -56.12
C PRO A 44 8.49 43.48 -56.32
N LEU A 45 9.70 43.17 -55.86
CA LEU A 45 10.16 41.78 -55.79
C LEU A 45 9.18 41.03 -54.87
N TYR A 46 8.62 39.91 -55.34
CA TYR A 46 7.84 38.98 -54.54
C TYR A 46 8.54 37.63 -54.56
N CYS A 47 8.56 36.94 -53.42
CA CYS A 47 9.09 35.59 -53.37
C CYS A 47 8.07 34.65 -54.03
N VAL A 48 8.40 34.09 -55.21
CA VAL A 48 7.51 33.17 -55.95
C VAL A 48 7.01 31.98 -55.12
N LEU A 49 7.79 31.55 -54.11
CA LEU A 49 7.39 30.44 -53.22
C LEU A 49 6.39 30.83 -52.13
N HIS A 50 6.36 32.10 -51.73
CA HIS A 50 5.57 32.56 -50.57
C HIS A 50 4.59 33.68 -50.90
N ASP A 51 4.50 34.07 -52.18
CA ASP A 51 3.63 35.12 -52.73
C ASP A 51 3.54 36.39 -51.86
N THR A 52 4.68 36.76 -51.28
CA THR A 52 4.80 37.84 -50.30
C THR A 52 6.06 38.64 -50.61
N LYS A 53 6.03 39.94 -50.30
CA LYS A 53 7.20 40.81 -50.42
C LYS A 53 8.32 40.22 -49.54
N PRO A 54 9.50 39.91 -50.08
CA PRO A 54 10.58 39.34 -49.30
C PRO A 54 10.99 40.37 -48.24
N LEU A 55 11.05 39.93 -46.99
CA LEU A 55 11.47 40.78 -45.89
C LEU A 55 12.89 41.33 -46.12
N ARG A 56 13.76 40.55 -46.79
CA ARG A 56 15.13 40.93 -47.20
C ARG A 56 15.59 40.21 -48.46
N CYS A 57 16.50 40.85 -49.19
CA CYS A 57 17.04 40.43 -50.48
C CYS A 57 18.54 40.13 -50.35
N VAL A 58 18.95 38.85 -50.42
CA VAL A 58 20.37 38.47 -50.39
C VAL A 58 20.80 38.02 -51.78
N ALA A 59 21.94 38.50 -52.27
CA ALA A 59 22.43 38.23 -53.61
C ALA A 59 23.58 37.19 -53.58
N SER A 60 23.27 35.89 -53.71
CA SER A 60 24.29 34.84 -53.78
C SER A 60 24.72 34.56 -55.22
N LYS A 61 26.02 34.56 -55.53
CA LYS A 61 26.54 34.21 -56.86
C LYS A 61 26.45 32.70 -57.05
N GLY A 62 25.55 32.22 -57.91
CA GLY A 62 25.54 30.82 -58.32
C GLY A 62 26.79 30.50 -59.14
N SER A 63 27.45 29.37 -58.87
CA SER A 63 28.72 28.96 -59.49
C SER A 63 28.66 28.81 -61.02
N ASP A 64 27.45 28.64 -61.59
CA ASP A 64 27.33 28.12 -62.95
C ASP A 64 26.71 29.12 -63.95
N THR A 65 26.24 30.29 -63.49
CA THR A 65 25.54 31.27 -64.35
C THR A 65 25.95 32.72 -64.12
N GLY A 66 26.74 33.01 -63.07
CA GLY A 66 27.10 34.37 -62.70
C GLY A 66 25.92 35.25 -62.23
N ARG A 67 24.70 34.71 -62.16
CA ARG A 67 23.50 35.43 -61.72
C ARG A 67 23.33 35.29 -60.21
N ARG A 68 22.94 36.40 -59.56
CA ARG A 68 22.62 36.42 -58.12
C ARG A 68 21.11 36.29 -57.91
N PHE A 69 20.68 35.35 -57.07
CA PHE A 69 19.25 35.09 -56.79
C PHE A 69 18.84 35.67 -55.43
N TYR A 70 17.65 36.28 -55.36
CA TYR A 70 17.04 36.75 -54.11
C TYR A 70 16.33 35.60 -53.38
N GLY A 71 16.82 35.22 -52.20
CA GLY A 71 16.22 34.18 -51.36
C GLY A 71 15.43 34.74 -50.16
N CYS A 72 14.25 34.20 -49.89
CA CYS A 72 13.43 34.55 -48.71
C CYS A 72 13.88 33.75 -47.47
N ALA A 73 14.25 34.44 -46.38
CA ALA A 73 14.76 33.83 -45.15
C ALA A 73 13.70 33.07 -44.30
N VAL A 74 12.42 33.16 -44.67
CA VAL A 74 11.27 32.68 -43.87
C VAL A 74 11.27 31.15 -43.66
N LYS A 75 11.79 30.35 -44.60
CA LYS A 75 11.78 28.87 -44.49
C LYS A 75 12.58 28.31 -43.31
N ARG A 76 13.68 28.95 -42.91
CA ARG A 76 14.58 28.40 -41.87
C ARG A 76 13.98 28.55 -40.46
N TYR A 77 13.20 29.58 -40.25
CA TYR A 77 12.53 29.87 -38.99
C TYR A 77 11.30 28.96 -38.78
N LEU A 78 10.48 28.78 -39.81
CA LEU A 78 9.32 27.87 -39.77
C LEU A 78 9.74 26.42 -39.46
N LEU A 79 10.86 25.93 -40.02
CA LEU A 79 11.39 24.59 -39.72
C LEU A 79 11.88 24.45 -38.27
N LYS A 80 12.49 25.49 -37.69
CA LYS A 80 12.91 25.48 -36.27
C LYS A 80 11.69 25.47 -35.35
N LEU A 81 10.73 26.36 -35.59
CA LEU A 81 9.46 26.40 -34.84
C LEU A 81 8.71 25.07 -34.91
N TRP A 82 8.63 24.47 -36.11
CA TRP A 82 8.00 23.17 -36.29
C TRP A 82 8.67 22.08 -35.44
N LYS A 83 10.01 22.03 -35.41
CA LYS A 83 10.75 21.08 -34.55
C LYS A 83 10.51 21.31 -33.06
N PHE A 84 10.50 22.57 -32.61
CA PHE A 84 10.20 22.90 -31.20
C PHE A 84 8.77 22.49 -30.82
N LEU A 85 7.78 22.83 -31.65
CA LEU A 85 6.38 22.46 -31.42
C LEU A 85 6.19 20.94 -31.41
N HIS A 86 6.81 20.21 -32.35
CA HIS A 86 6.74 18.75 -32.37
C HIS A 86 7.38 18.10 -31.14
N LYS A 87 8.55 18.60 -30.71
CA LYS A 87 9.22 18.11 -29.50
C LYS A 87 8.36 18.33 -28.25
N GLY A 88 7.84 19.54 -28.06
CA GLY A 88 6.95 19.86 -26.94
C GLY A 88 5.62 19.10 -26.98
N ASN A 89 5.10 18.77 -28.16
CA ASN A 89 3.92 17.92 -28.29
C ASN A 89 4.19 16.46 -27.89
N SER A 90 5.38 15.93 -28.23
CA SER A 90 5.79 14.58 -27.84
C SER A 90 5.93 14.46 -26.32
N GLU A 91 6.63 15.39 -25.68
CA GLU A 91 6.83 15.41 -24.23
C GLU A 91 5.50 15.55 -23.47
N ARG A 92 4.60 16.42 -23.96
CA ARG A 92 3.25 16.55 -23.37
C ARG A 92 2.40 15.30 -23.53
N HIS A 93 2.56 14.54 -24.61
CA HIS A 93 1.85 13.27 -24.81
C HIS A 93 2.33 12.21 -23.82
N GLU A 94 3.65 12.07 -23.67
CA GLU A 94 4.27 11.14 -22.72
C GLU A 94 3.83 11.44 -21.28
N GLN A 95 3.89 12.71 -20.87
CA GLN A 95 3.40 13.14 -19.54
C GLN A 95 1.90 12.82 -19.34
N LYS A 96 1.05 13.02 -20.36
CA LYS A 96 -0.37 12.68 -20.27
C LYS A 96 -0.60 11.18 -20.09
N GLU A 97 0.21 10.35 -20.75
CA GLU A 97 0.13 8.90 -20.62
C GLU A 97 0.57 8.44 -19.22
N GLU A 98 1.66 9.02 -18.70
CA GLU A 98 2.14 8.75 -17.34
C GLU A 98 1.10 9.17 -16.29
N ILE A 99 0.52 10.37 -16.41
CA ILE A 99 -0.59 10.83 -15.55
C ILE A 99 -1.77 9.85 -15.61
N SER A 100 -2.10 9.35 -16.80
CA SER A 100 -3.20 8.40 -16.99
C SER A 100 -2.92 7.05 -16.35
N LYS A 101 -1.66 6.61 -16.33
CA LYS A 101 -1.20 5.42 -15.60
C LYS A 101 -1.29 5.64 -14.08
N LEU A 102 -0.72 6.73 -13.57
CA LEU A 102 -0.76 7.07 -12.14
C LEU A 102 -2.19 7.18 -11.62
N LYS A 103 -3.12 7.74 -12.39
CA LYS A 103 -4.55 7.78 -12.03
C LYS A 103 -5.16 6.39 -11.86
N ARG A 104 -4.80 5.44 -12.72
CA ARG A 104 -5.27 4.04 -12.59
C ARG A 104 -4.69 3.38 -11.34
N ASP A 105 -3.40 3.61 -11.08
CA ASP A 105 -2.71 3.04 -9.92
C ASP A 105 -3.29 3.59 -8.61
N ILE A 106 -3.53 4.91 -8.52
CA ILE A 106 -4.19 5.54 -7.37
C ILE A 106 -5.58 4.94 -7.14
N LYS A 107 -6.36 4.73 -8.21
CA LYS A 107 -7.69 4.11 -8.10
C LYS A 107 -7.60 2.68 -7.55
N GLN A 108 -6.63 1.88 -8.01
CA GLN A 108 -6.41 0.53 -7.49
C GLN A 108 -5.94 0.53 -6.03
N LEU A 109 -5.01 1.44 -5.66
CA LEU A 109 -4.52 1.57 -4.29
C LEU A 109 -5.63 1.97 -3.33
N ASN A 110 -6.51 2.90 -3.73
CA ASN A 110 -7.66 3.28 -2.91
C ASN A 110 -8.62 2.10 -2.68
N LEU A 111 -8.88 1.27 -3.70
CA LEU A 111 -9.69 0.06 -3.52
C LEU A 111 -9.04 -0.93 -2.55
N LYS A 112 -7.72 -1.12 -2.64
CA LYS A 112 -6.96 -1.96 -1.70
C LYS A 112 -7.05 -1.40 -0.27
N LEU A 113 -6.89 -0.09 -0.11
CA LEU A 113 -6.98 0.58 1.19
C LEU A 113 -8.36 0.36 1.83
N MET A 114 -9.45 0.57 1.09
CA MET A 114 -10.81 0.35 1.60
C MET A 114 -11.04 -1.12 2.04
N ASN A 115 -10.46 -2.08 1.33
CA ASN A 115 -10.56 -3.49 1.72
C ASN A 115 -9.77 -3.79 2.99
N LEU A 116 -8.55 -3.25 3.13
CA LEU A 116 -7.74 -3.39 4.33
C LEU A 116 -8.41 -2.74 5.54
N GLU A 117 -9.04 -1.58 5.38
CA GLU A 117 -9.81 -0.92 6.44
C GLU A 117 -10.99 -1.77 6.91
N ARG A 118 -11.68 -2.44 5.98
CA ARG A 118 -12.75 -3.38 6.32
C ARG A 118 -12.22 -4.60 7.09
N GLN A 119 -11.10 -5.18 6.63
CA GLN A 119 -10.45 -6.30 7.32
C GLN A 119 -10.01 -5.92 8.73
N LYS A 120 -9.41 -4.73 8.90
CA LYS A 120 -9.02 -4.22 10.22
C LYS A 120 -10.22 -4.13 11.18
N LYS A 121 -11.35 -3.59 10.72
CA LYS A 121 -12.58 -3.52 11.54
C LYS A 121 -13.08 -4.90 11.94
N GLN A 122 -12.99 -5.88 11.05
CA GLN A 122 -13.36 -7.26 11.37
C GLN A 122 -12.43 -7.85 12.44
N ILE A 123 -11.13 -7.68 12.29
CA ILE A 123 -10.13 -8.12 13.28
C ILE A 123 -10.41 -7.49 14.66
N ASP A 124 -10.78 -6.21 14.71
CA ASP A 124 -11.11 -5.54 15.97
C ASP A 124 -12.37 -6.12 16.65
N ILE A 125 -13.34 -6.60 15.86
CA ILE A 125 -14.54 -7.30 16.36
C ILE A 125 -14.14 -8.68 16.89
N ASP A 126 -13.45 -9.48 16.08
CA ASP A 126 -13.03 -10.83 16.45
C ASP A 126 -12.14 -10.81 17.71
N HIS A 127 -11.26 -9.82 17.84
CA HIS A 127 -10.42 -9.66 19.02
C HIS A 127 -11.23 -9.40 20.30
N LYS A 128 -12.31 -8.62 20.22
CA LYS A 128 -13.21 -8.38 21.37
C LYS A 128 -13.96 -9.65 21.76
N GLU A 129 -14.45 -10.40 20.78
CA GLU A 129 -15.12 -11.68 21.02
C GLU A 129 -14.19 -12.68 21.67
N LEU A 130 -12.98 -12.86 21.13
CA LEU A 130 -11.94 -13.72 21.71
C LEU A 130 -11.60 -13.32 23.14
N LYS A 131 -11.50 -12.03 23.43
CA LYS A 131 -11.24 -11.53 24.79
C LYS A 131 -12.38 -11.89 25.75
N SER A 132 -13.63 -11.80 25.31
CA SER A 132 -14.80 -12.19 26.11
C SER A 132 -14.81 -13.71 26.37
N ILE A 133 -14.52 -14.51 25.35
CA ILE A 133 -14.43 -15.98 25.48
C ILE A 133 -13.31 -16.36 26.45
N HIS A 134 -12.14 -15.75 26.34
CA HIS A 134 -11.02 -15.99 27.25
C HIS A 134 -11.41 -15.73 28.70
N ALA A 135 -12.07 -14.59 28.99
CA ALA A 135 -12.52 -14.27 30.34
C ALA A 135 -13.52 -15.30 30.89
N CYS A 136 -14.45 -15.77 30.06
CA CYS A 136 -15.40 -16.81 30.42
C CYS A 136 -14.70 -18.14 30.75
N LEU A 137 -13.78 -18.58 29.88
CA LEU A 137 -13.02 -19.80 30.09
C LEU A 137 -12.15 -19.72 31.35
N GLN A 138 -11.52 -18.57 31.60
CA GLN A 138 -10.71 -18.37 32.79
C GLN A 138 -11.53 -18.53 34.08
N GLY A 139 -12.76 -18.02 34.12
CA GLY A 139 -13.67 -18.24 35.25
C GLY A 139 -14.09 -19.71 35.39
N ALA A 140 -14.39 -20.37 34.27
CA ALA A 140 -14.73 -21.81 34.30
C ALA A 140 -13.56 -22.67 34.82
N PHE A 141 -12.31 -22.34 34.44
CA PHE A 141 -11.14 -23.03 34.97
C PHE A 141 -10.99 -22.85 36.48
N GLN A 142 -11.18 -21.64 37.00
CA GLN A 142 -11.11 -21.38 38.44
C GLN A 142 -12.14 -22.20 39.22
N ASN A 143 -13.39 -22.25 38.74
CA ASN A 143 -14.44 -23.06 39.37
C ASN A 143 -14.07 -24.55 39.39
N ILE A 144 -13.52 -25.08 38.29
CA ILE A 144 -13.09 -26.50 38.23
C ILE A 144 -11.93 -26.77 39.19
N GLU A 145 -11.01 -25.82 39.37
CA GLU A 145 -9.92 -25.95 40.33
C GLU A 145 -10.44 -26.00 41.77
N GLU A 146 -11.41 -25.16 42.11
CA GLU A 146 -12.07 -25.16 43.42
C GLU A 146 -12.80 -26.49 43.67
N GLU A 147 -13.64 -26.95 42.73
CA GLU A 147 -14.35 -28.24 42.85
C GLU A 147 -13.39 -29.44 42.98
N ARG A 148 -12.25 -29.40 42.27
CA ARG A 148 -11.22 -30.43 42.38
C ARG A 148 -10.60 -30.46 43.77
N ASP A 149 -10.33 -29.29 44.35
CA ASP A 149 -9.72 -29.18 45.67
C ASP A 149 -10.70 -29.65 46.77
N ASP A 150 -11.99 -29.32 46.66
CA ASP A 150 -13.04 -29.87 47.52
C ASP A 150 -13.15 -31.40 47.42
N THR A 151 -13.19 -31.92 46.19
CA THR A 151 -13.23 -33.37 45.93
C THR A 151 -11.99 -34.08 46.50
N LYS A 152 -10.84 -33.40 46.56
CA LYS A 152 -9.62 -33.95 47.15
C LYS A 152 -9.76 -34.05 48.68
N LEU A 153 -10.30 -33.03 49.33
CA LEU A 153 -10.55 -33.05 50.77
C LEU A 153 -11.50 -34.20 51.16
N ASP A 154 -12.60 -34.37 50.41
CA ASP A 154 -13.54 -35.47 50.63
C ASP A 154 -12.88 -36.84 50.47
N ARG A 155 -12.02 -36.99 49.46
CA ARG A 155 -11.26 -38.23 49.23
C ARG A 155 -10.31 -38.53 50.39
N ASP A 156 -9.55 -37.54 50.84
CA ASP A 156 -8.59 -37.68 51.94
C ASP A 156 -9.33 -38.07 53.25
N PHE A 157 -10.48 -37.45 53.52
CA PHE A 157 -11.34 -37.80 54.66
C PHE A 157 -11.85 -39.26 54.59
N LEU A 158 -12.38 -39.67 53.44
CA LEU A 158 -12.85 -41.04 53.24
C LEU A 158 -11.73 -42.07 53.37
N GLU A 159 -10.53 -41.75 52.89
CA GLU A 159 -9.36 -42.62 53.03
C GLU A 159 -8.95 -42.80 54.50
N GLU A 160 -8.99 -41.73 55.30
CA GLU A 160 -8.78 -41.80 56.74
C GLU A 160 -9.84 -42.66 57.45
N GLU A 161 -11.12 -42.47 57.11
CA GLU A 161 -12.21 -43.24 57.73
C GLU A 161 -12.13 -44.74 57.37
N VAL A 162 -11.78 -45.07 56.12
CA VAL A 162 -11.52 -46.44 55.68
C VAL A 162 -10.36 -47.05 56.46
N ASN A 163 -9.26 -46.32 56.67
CA ASN A 163 -8.11 -46.79 57.43
C ASN A 163 -8.47 -47.05 58.91
N MET A 164 -9.26 -46.17 59.52
CA MET A 164 -9.78 -46.33 60.88
C MET A 164 -10.66 -47.59 61.00
N ARG A 165 -11.59 -47.79 60.06
CA ARG A 165 -12.46 -48.97 60.03
C ARG A 165 -11.66 -50.27 59.84
N LYS A 166 -10.66 -50.28 58.94
CA LYS A 166 -9.73 -51.41 58.79
C LYS A 166 -8.98 -51.72 60.09
N GLY A 167 -8.52 -50.68 60.81
CA GLY A 167 -7.88 -50.83 62.11
C GLY A 167 -8.80 -51.44 63.17
N ASN A 168 -10.06 -51.01 63.23
CA ASN A 168 -11.06 -51.54 64.16
C ASN A 168 -11.46 -52.98 63.82
N LYS A 169 -11.65 -53.31 62.54
CA LYS A 169 -11.89 -54.68 62.05
C LYS A 169 -10.79 -55.63 62.56
N LYS A 170 -9.51 -55.29 62.35
CA LYS A 170 -8.37 -56.10 62.85
C LYS A 170 -8.38 -56.30 64.37
N LYS A 171 -8.71 -55.27 65.14
CA LYS A 171 -8.83 -55.37 66.61
C LYS A 171 -9.97 -56.32 66.99
N MET A 172 -11.12 -56.22 66.33
CA MET A 172 -12.26 -57.12 66.58
C MET A 172 -11.94 -58.57 66.23
N GLU A 173 -11.33 -58.83 65.07
CA GLU A 173 -10.86 -60.16 64.66
C GLU A 173 -9.92 -60.77 65.73
N THR A 174 -9.01 -59.97 66.28
CA THR A 174 -8.09 -60.39 67.35
C THR A 174 -8.84 -60.75 68.64
N VAL A 175 -9.82 -59.94 69.05
CA VAL A 175 -10.65 -60.20 70.24
C VAL A 175 -11.49 -61.46 70.07
N ILE A 176 -12.14 -61.63 68.92
CA ILE A 176 -12.97 -62.81 68.60
C ILE A 176 -12.10 -64.06 68.64
N SER A 177 -10.94 -64.04 67.98
CA SER A 177 -10.00 -65.16 67.99
C SER A 177 -9.60 -65.56 69.42
N GLY A 178 -9.25 -64.59 70.26
CA GLY A 178 -8.90 -64.84 71.67
C GLY A 178 -10.07 -65.35 72.53
N LEU A 179 -11.32 -64.96 72.23
CA LEU A 179 -12.51 -65.49 72.93
C LEU A 179 -12.83 -66.93 72.51
N VAL A 180 -12.69 -67.25 71.22
CA VAL A 180 -12.84 -68.61 70.69
C VAL A 180 -11.82 -69.54 71.34
N GLU A 181 -10.55 -69.13 71.41
CA GLU A 181 -9.46 -69.92 72.02
C GLU A 181 -9.70 -70.22 73.51
N LYS A 182 -10.26 -69.28 74.27
CA LYS A 182 -10.54 -69.43 75.70
C LYS A 182 -11.84 -70.17 76.02
N GLY A 183 -12.67 -70.49 75.02
CA GLY A 183 -13.97 -71.15 75.20
C GLY A 183 -15.00 -70.29 75.96
N CYS A 184 -14.85 -68.96 75.96
CA CYS A 184 -15.65 -68.06 76.80
C CYS A 184 -17.03 -67.69 76.22
N ALA A 185 -17.35 -68.13 74.99
CA ALA A 185 -18.61 -67.78 74.33
C ALA A 185 -19.06 -68.87 73.34
N ASN A 186 -20.33 -68.81 72.92
CA ASN A 186 -20.91 -69.73 71.94
C ASN A 186 -20.09 -69.68 70.64
N ARG A 187 -19.39 -70.79 70.37
CA ARG A 187 -18.49 -70.92 69.22
C ARG A 187 -19.19 -70.63 67.89
N TYR A 188 -20.48 -70.97 67.78
CA TYR A 188 -21.26 -70.73 66.57
C TYR A 188 -21.48 -69.23 66.33
N GLU A 189 -21.90 -68.50 67.37
CA GLU A 189 -22.13 -67.05 67.29
C GLU A 189 -20.85 -66.27 67.00
N LEU A 190 -19.71 -66.67 67.60
CA LEU A 190 -18.41 -66.03 67.33
C LEU A 190 -17.89 -66.28 65.91
N LEU A 191 -18.14 -67.47 65.34
CA LEU A 191 -17.78 -67.77 63.96
C LEU A 191 -18.62 -66.97 62.97
N THR A 192 -19.93 -66.82 63.22
CA THR A 192 -20.81 -65.98 62.39
C THR A 192 -20.39 -64.51 62.40
N ILE A 193 -19.98 -63.97 63.56
CA ILE A 193 -19.47 -62.59 63.63
C ILE A 193 -18.14 -62.46 62.86
N ASN A 194 -17.29 -63.49 62.91
CA ASN A 194 -16.03 -63.49 62.15
C ASN A 194 -16.26 -63.53 60.63
N GLU A 195 -17.24 -64.32 60.16
CA GLU A 195 -17.63 -64.35 58.75
C GLU A 195 -18.17 -63.00 58.26
N ILE A 196 -19.02 -62.32 59.05
CA ILE A 196 -19.51 -60.97 58.74
C ILE A 196 -18.36 -59.95 58.66
N LEU A 197 -17.33 -60.14 59.47
CA LEU A 197 -16.17 -59.27 59.41
C LEU A 197 -15.33 -59.53 58.17
N GLU A 198 -15.30 -60.72 57.56
CA GLU A 198 -14.46 -61.00 56.38
C GLU A 198 -15.02 -60.46 55.05
N GLU A 199 -16.34 -60.22 54.94
CA GLU A 199 -16.97 -59.46 53.83
C GLU A 199 -16.56 -57.98 53.77
#